data_AF-A0A357KV69-F1
#
_entry.id   AF-A0A357KV69-F1
#
_cell.length_a   1.000
_cell.length_b   1.000
_cell.length_c   1.000
_cell.angle_alpha   90.00
_cell.angle_beta   90.00
_cell.angle_gamma   90.00
#
_symmetry.space_group_name_H-M   'P 1'
#
loop_
_entity.id
_entity.type
_entity.pdbx_description
1 polymer ?
#
loop_
_entity_poly.entity_id
_entity_poly.type
_entity_poly.pdbx_seq_one_letter_code
_entity_poly.pdbx_strand_id
1 'polypeptide(L)'
;MGLAGPALGAGIDGHNLGALVVREHGAEPPLGVVRAAVEREDQAERGVVLREERAGEPLDDILLVVRGHDDAHGGPRRRGRAVQRGAQAGQNPARVQDAEPDNGVIHRPCDGENAQRQKRQGEQERHGGAHTNDTIPSVLHTPGETVRFTRAGVRALDQAAIEDLGIPGVVLMENASVALRQAALESIRARGLRQCVLCCGPGNNGGDGLALARHLHNQGIALRGLLAADEHKFQGDAATQLNIAHRMGLSIESWSPGAAIDDPARALVVDALLGTGLDRALGGTIGACAAWINLQASQGAFVLSVDIPTGLDADTGKPLGGVCVRADRTVTLAGPKVGMTEPGAAAWCGEVLVGDIGVPPGLLRRFGVDPGGRETG
;
A
#
# COMPACT_ATOMS: atom_id res chain seq x y z
N MET A 1 15.35 -34.35 45.64
CA MET A 1 14.25 -35.00 44.90
C MET A 1 13.06 -34.05 44.88
N GLY A 2 12.37 -33.92 43.74
CA GLY A 2 11.01 -33.36 43.65
C GLY A 2 10.82 -31.88 44.04
N LEU A 3 10.99 -30.97 43.08
CA LEU A 3 10.23 -29.71 43.08
C LEU A 3 8.91 -29.96 42.34
N ALA A 4 7.77 -29.69 42.99
CA ALA A 4 6.48 -29.67 42.33
C ALA A 4 6.26 -28.27 41.71
N GLY A 5 6.01 -28.21 40.40
CA GLY A 5 5.59 -26.98 39.73
C GLY A 5 4.08 -26.73 39.91
N PRO A 6 3.62 -25.46 39.98
CA PRO A 6 2.21 -25.13 39.94
C PRO A 6 1.67 -25.22 38.49
N ALA A 7 0.37 -25.49 38.37
CA ALA A 7 -0.31 -25.56 37.08
C ALA A 7 -0.61 -24.17 36.50
N LEU A 8 -0.56 -24.06 35.17
CA LEU A 8 -1.25 -23.04 34.38
C LEU A 8 -1.93 -23.74 33.20
N GLY A 9 -3.14 -23.31 32.85
CA GLY A 9 -3.96 -23.90 31.80
C GLY A 9 -4.53 -22.86 30.83
N ALA A 10 -5.35 -23.35 29.89
CA ALA A 10 -5.83 -22.66 28.68
C ALA A 10 -4.70 -22.39 27.65
N GLY A 11 -4.68 -22.98 26.46
CA GLY A 11 -5.67 -23.84 25.78
C GLY A 11 -6.06 -23.22 24.44
N ILE A 12 -5.55 -23.78 23.34
CA ILE A 12 -5.92 -23.41 21.98
C ILE A 12 -6.75 -24.57 21.41
N ASP A 13 -8.00 -24.31 21.05
CA ASP A 13 -8.91 -25.36 20.58
C ASP A 13 -8.48 -25.92 19.21
N GLY A 14 -8.34 -27.25 19.13
CA GLY A 14 -7.77 -27.97 17.99
C GLY A 14 -8.66 -28.10 16.74
N HIS A 15 -9.40 -27.06 16.37
CA HIS A 15 -10.41 -27.10 15.30
C HIS A 15 -10.33 -25.97 14.28
N ASN A 16 -9.17 -25.82 13.60
CA ASN A 16 -9.09 -25.42 12.18
C ASN A 16 -7.65 -25.51 11.66
N LEU A 17 -7.26 -26.66 11.09
CA LEU A 17 -6.00 -26.81 10.35
C LEU A 17 -6.28 -26.74 8.84
N GLY A 18 -6.11 -25.56 8.26
CA GLY A 18 -5.96 -25.41 6.81
C GLY A 18 -4.64 -26.03 6.37
N ALA A 19 -4.67 -26.84 5.30
CA ALA A 19 -3.49 -27.60 4.85
C ALA A 19 -2.33 -26.68 4.43
N LEU A 20 -1.21 -26.75 5.16
CA LEU A 20 0.02 -26.03 4.82
C LEU A 20 0.86 -26.89 3.86
N VAL A 21 1.09 -26.40 2.65
CA VAL A 21 1.96 -27.06 1.66
C VAL A 21 3.36 -26.47 1.77
N VAL A 22 4.30 -27.24 2.32
CA VAL A 22 5.72 -26.89 2.37
C VAL A 22 6.38 -27.29 1.04
N ARG A 23 7.22 -26.42 0.48
CA ARG A 23 8.07 -26.72 -0.67
C ARG A 23 9.52 -26.45 -0.31
N GLU A 24 10.40 -27.41 -0.60
CA GLU A 24 11.83 -27.17 -0.57
C GLU A 24 12.31 -26.59 -1.92
N HIS A 25 13.42 -25.85 -1.90
CA HIS A 25 13.84 -25.03 -3.03
C HIS A 25 14.55 -25.85 -4.11
N GLY A 26 13.80 -26.50 -5.00
CA GLY A 26 14.36 -27.08 -6.25
C GLY A 26 13.94 -28.49 -6.64
N ALA A 27 12.95 -29.11 -5.98
CA ALA A 27 12.48 -30.45 -6.32
C ALA A 27 11.02 -30.48 -6.82
N GLU A 28 10.79 -31.21 -7.91
CA GLU A 28 9.48 -31.79 -8.28
C GLU A 28 9.61 -33.31 -8.30
N PRO A 29 8.54 -34.08 -7.96
CA PRO A 29 7.19 -33.66 -7.59
C PRO A 29 7.06 -33.31 -6.07
N PRO A 30 5.95 -32.64 -5.65
CA PRO A 30 5.77 -32.23 -4.25
C PRO A 30 5.69 -33.41 -3.27
N LEU A 31 6.36 -33.27 -2.12
CA LEU A 31 6.30 -34.22 -1.00
C LEU A 31 5.09 -33.92 -0.09
N GLY A 32 4.05 -34.74 -0.23
CA GLY A 32 3.08 -34.97 0.85
C GLY A 32 2.03 -33.89 1.14
N VAL A 33 1.13 -34.25 2.06
CA VAL A 33 0.15 -33.35 2.68
C VAL A 33 0.27 -33.49 4.20
N VAL A 34 0.72 -32.43 4.88
CA VAL A 34 0.80 -32.41 6.34
C VAL A 34 -0.60 -32.40 6.94
N ARG A 35 -0.89 -33.33 7.87
CA ARG A 35 -2.23 -33.50 8.47
C ARG A 35 -2.32 -33.28 9.98
N ALA A 36 -1.18 -33.12 10.67
CA ALA A 36 -1.16 -32.82 12.09
C ALA A 36 0.07 -31.97 12.46
N ALA A 37 -0.14 -31.02 13.37
CA ALA A 37 0.90 -30.37 14.14
C ALA A 37 0.74 -30.84 15.60
N VAL A 38 1.85 -31.22 16.24
CA VAL A 38 1.86 -31.59 17.66
C VAL A 38 2.82 -30.65 18.38
N GLU A 39 2.31 -29.87 19.32
CA GLU A 39 3.15 -29.11 20.25
C GLU A 39 3.88 -30.09 21.17
N ARG A 40 5.20 -29.91 21.32
CA ARG A 40 5.97 -30.51 22.40
C ARG A 40 6.61 -29.42 23.24
N GLU A 41 6.30 -29.43 24.52
CA GLU A 41 7.11 -28.73 25.51
C GLU A 41 8.24 -29.66 25.96
N ASP A 42 9.48 -29.25 25.69
CA ASP A 42 10.67 -29.72 26.41
C ASP A 42 11.49 -28.49 26.84
N GLN A 43 12.29 -28.61 27.90
CA GLN A 43 12.58 -27.50 28.85
C GLN A 43 13.52 -26.37 28.37
N ALA A 44 13.54 -26.01 27.10
CA ALA A 44 14.29 -24.85 26.60
C ALA A 44 13.68 -24.12 25.38
N GLU A 45 12.91 -24.77 24.51
CA GLU A 45 12.45 -24.19 23.24
C GLU A 45 11.02 -24.63 22.91
N ARG A 46 10.17 -23.69 22.43
CA ARG A 46 8.86 -24.03 21.81
C ARG A 46 9.09 -24.40 20.35
N GLY A 47 8.73 -25.62 19.97
CA GLY A 47 8.86 -26.12 18.60
C GLY A 47 7.60 -26.82 18.13
N VAL A 48 7.36 -26.77 16.82
CA VAL A 48 6.27 -27.50 16.15
C VAL A 48 6.88 -28.68 15.40
N VAL A 49 6.51 -29.90 15.77
CA VAL A 49 6.93 -31.10 15.06
C VAL A 49 5.92 -31.38 13.95
N LEU A 50 6.39 -31.40 12.71
CA LEU A 50 5.60 -31.78 11.54
C LEU A 50 5.89 -33.25 11.22
N ARG A 51 4.83 -34.06 11.08
CA ARG A 51 4.94 -35.46 10.64
C ARG A 51 4.19 -35.69 9.34
N GLU A 52 4.90 -36.22 8.35
CA GLU A 52 4.30 -36.76 7.13
C GLU A 52 3.97 -38.24 7.36
N GLU A 53 2.70 -38.62 7.33
CA GLU A 53 2.32 -40.03 7.24
C GLU A 53 2.24 -40.46 5.78
N ARG A 54 3.15 -41.34 5.36
CA ARG A 54 2.95 -42.23 4.20
C ARG A 54 2.77 -43.65 4.68
N ALA A 55 1.95 -44.42 3.98
CA ALA A 55 1.74 -45.83 4.28
C ALA A 55 3.02 -46.64 3.99
N GLY A 56 3.73 -47.08 5.04
CA GLY A 56 4.58 -48.27 4.99
C GLY A 56 6.05 -48.12 5.39
N GLU A 57 6.64 -46.92 5.42
CA GLU A 57 8.08 -46.71 5.64
C GLU A 57 8.32 -45.60 6.69
N PRO A 58 9.25 -45.77 7.66
CA PRO A 58 9.65 -44.71 8.58
C PRO A 58 10.69 -43.79 7.94
N LEU A 59 10.53 -42.47 8.09
CA LEU A 59 11.50 -41.45 7.68
C LEU A 59 11.76 -40.45 8.83
N ASP A 60 12.93 -39.83 8.80
CA ASP A 60 13.48 -39.06 9.92
C ASP A 60 12.65 -37.82 10.32
N ASP A 61 12.48 -37.59 11.63
CA ASP A 61 11.73 -36.45 12.18
C ASP A 61 12.44 -35.11 11.84
N ILE A 62 11.78 -34.22 11.09
CA ILE A 62 12.27 -32.85 10.83
C ILE A 62 11.80 -31.92 11.96
N LEU A 63 12.74 -31.41 12.76
CA LEU A 63 12.47 -30.49 13.86
C LEU A 63 12.58 -29.02 13.41
N LEU A 64 11.48 -28.27 13.49
CA LEU A 64 11.47 -26.81 13.32
C LEU A 64 11.43 -26.11 14.70
N VAL A 65 12.56 -25.49 15.06
CA VAL A 65 12.71 -24.69 16.27
C VAL A 65 12.41 -23.22 15.95
N VAL A 66 11.50 -22.60 16.71
CA VAL A 66 11.24 -21.16 16.64
C VAL A 66 11.85 -20.50 17.88
N ARG A 67 12.92 -19.72 17.70
CA ARG A 67 13.51 -18.94 18.80
C ARG A 67 12.83 -17.58 18.93
N GLY A 68 12.21 -17.35 20.08
CA GLY A 68 11.81 -16.01 20.51
C GLY A 68 13.03 -15.15 20.87
N HIS A 69 12.97 -13.86 20.56
CA HIS A 69 14.01 -12.89 20.89
C HIS A 69 13.45 -11.90 21.92
N ASP A 70 13.69 -12.15 23.21
CA ASP A 70 13.29 -11.28 24.31
C ASP A 70 14.43 -10.32 24.68
N ASP A 71 14.28 -9.03 24.35
CA ASP A 71 15.15 -7.96 24.85
C ASP A 71 14.50 -7.26 26.05
N ALA A 72 15.11 -7.41 27.23
CA ALA A 72 14.74 -6.66 28.44
C ALA A 72 15.97 -6.30 29.30
N HIS A 73 15.94 -5.10 29.89
CA HIS A 73 17.10 -4.45 30.51
C HIS A 73 17.59 -5.07 31.85
N GLY A 74 18.90 -4.99 32.12
CA GLY A 74 19.42 -4.95 33.50
C GLY A 74 20.82 -5.55 33.73
N GLY A 75 21.85 -4.70 33.89
CA GLY A 75 23.09 -5.10 34.59
C GLY A 75 22.93 -4.99 36.12
N PRO A 76 24.00 -5.16 36.95
CA PRO A 76 25.41 -5.44 36.60
C PRO A 76 26.07 -6.55 37.48
N ARG A 77 27.31 -6.98 37.14
CA ARG A 77 28.45 -7.18 38.10
C ARG A 77 29.78 -7.58 37.43
N ARG A 78 30.88 -7.40 38.17
CA ARG A 78 32.30 -7.38 37.72
C ARG A 78 33.05 -8.70 37.95
N ARG A 79 34.10 -8.94 37.12
CA ARG A 79 35.46 -9.50 37.38
C ARG A 79 35.89 -10.34 36.14
N GLY A 80 37.12 -10.27 35.61
CA GLY A 80 38.30 -9.43 35.87
C GLY A 80 39.54 -9.92 35.08
N ARG A 81 40.64 -9.12 35.07
CA ARG A 81 41.94 -9.32 34.37
C ARG A 81 41.87 -9.28 32.83
N ALA A 82 42.55 -8.39 32.07
CA ALA A 82 43.86 -7.72 32.13
C ALA A 82 45.03 -8.49 31.46
N VAL A 83 45.39 -8.04 30.26
CA VAL A 83 46.77 -8.03 29.70
C VAL A 83 46.97 -6.67 29.03
N GLN A 84 48.18 -6.10 29.10
CA GLN A 84 48.50 -4.70 28.75
C GLN A 84 49.89 -4.62 28.10
N ARG A 85 50.06 -3.75 27.07
CA ARG A 85 51.28 -3.07 26.54
C ARG A 85 51.02 -2.74 25.05
N GLY A 86 51.34 -1.58 24.47
CA GLY A 86 51.82 -0.25 24.93
C GLY A 86 51.58 0.77 23.78
N ALA A 87 51.25 2.05 24.04
CA ALA A 87 52.17 3.23 24.10
C ALA A 87 52.88 3.52 22.75
N GLN A 88 52.98 4.74 22.16
CA GLN A 88 52.80 6.17 22.54
C GLN A 88 52.24 6.94 21.30
N ALA A 89 51.57 8.11 21.28
CA ALA A 89 51.53 9.36 22.06
C ALA A 89 52.60 10.44 21.68
N GLY A 90 52.16 11.55 21.07
CA GLY A 90 52.91 12.82 20.90
C GLY A 90 52.25 13.81 19.90
N GLN A 91 51.60 14.90 20.37
CA GLN A 91 52.05 16.32 20.37
C GLN A 91 51.76 17.11 19.06
N ASN A 92 51.49 18.44 19.02
CA ASN A 92 50.80 19.43 19.88
C ASN A 92 50.51 20.71 19.00
N PRO A 93 49.68 21.71 19.38
CA PRO A 93 49.11 22.71 18.44
C PRO A 93 49.69 24.16 18.50
N ALA A 94 49.24 25.02 17.57
CA ALA A 94 49.33 26.49 17.57
C ALA A 94 48.02 27.07 16.96
N ARG A 95 47.22 27.97 17.58
CA ARG A 95 47.37 29.37 18.05
C ARG A 95 47.02 30.45 17.00
N VAL A 96 46.51 31.60 17.50
CA VAL A 96 46.15 32.90 16.83
C VAL A 96 44.74 32.89 16.15
N GLN A 97 43.79 33.83 16.36
CA GLN A 97 43.67 35.00 17.28
C GLN A 97 42.19 35.40 17.59
N ASP A 98 41.98 36.47 18.38
CA ASP A 98 40.68 37.03 18.85
C ASP A 98 39.97 37.98 17.85
N ALA A 99 38.62 38.07 17.91
CA ALA A 99 37.81 39.31 17.78
C ALA A 99 36.27 39.05 17.86
N GLU A 100 35.58 39.79 18.72
CA GLU A 100 34.13 40.12 18.64
C GLU A 100 34.00 41.53 17.98
N PRO A 101 32.84 42.00 17.41
CA PRO A 101 31.57 42.10 18.15
C PRO A 101 30.21 42.18 17.37
N ASP A 102 29.15 42.29 18.18
CA ASP A 102 28.00 43.25 18.07
C ASP A 102 26.60 42.80 17.59
N ASN A 103 25.61 43.51 18.14
CA ASN A 103 24.17 43.33 18.06
C ASN A 103 23.58 43.83 16.73
N GLY A 104 22.50 43.19 16.28
CA GLY A 104 21.85 43.55 15.02
C GLY A 104 20.39 43.09 14.88
N VAL A 105 19.58 43.18 15.94
CA VAL A 105 18.12 42.95 15.84
C VAL A 105 17.46 44.16 15.18
N ILE A 106 16.85 43.97 14.01
CA ILE A 106 15.91 44.95 13.42
C ILE A 106 14.59 44.25 13.10
N HIS A 107 13.66 44.32 14.04
CA HIS A 107 12.24 44.18 13.73
C HIS A 107 11.74 45.45 13.01
N ARG A 108 10.80 45.30 12.07
CA ARG A 108 10.03 46.41 11.52
C ARG A 108 8.53 46.13 11.74
N PRO A 109 7.81 46.93 12.56
CA PRO A 109 6.40 46.72 12.83
C PRO A 109 5.50 47.43 11.82
N CYS A 110 4.28 46.93 11.67
CA CYS A 110 3.14 47.71 11.20
C CYS A 110 1.97 47.44 12.17
N ASP A 111 1.79 48.33 13.13
CA ASP A 111 0.60 48.34 13.98
C ASP A 111 -0.64 48.82 13.21
N GLY A 112 -1.83 48.46 13.70
CA GLY A 112 -3.09 48.69 12.99
C GLY A 112 -3.78 50.01 13.31
N GLU A 113 -4.69 50.41 12.42
CA GLU A 113 -5.68 51.46 12.67
C GLU A 113 -7.08 51.02 12.22
N ASN A 114 -8.11 51.67 12.80
CA ASN A 114 -9.54 51.57 12.46
C ASN A 114 -10.32 50.31 12.87
N ALA A 115 -10.36 50.06 14.17
CA ALA A 115 -11.65 49.74 14.80
C ALA A 115 -12.43 51.05 15.08
N GLN A 116 -13.77 51.01 14.99
CA GLN A 116 -14.74 52.06 15.42
C GLN A 116 -15.09 53.23 14.46
N ARG A 117 -15.65 52.91 13.28
CA ARG A 117 -16.74 53.66 12.62
C ARG A 117 -17.34 52.70 11.56
N GLN A 118 -18.65 52.46 11.44
CA GLN A 118 -19.83 53.20 11.90
C GLN A 118 -20.94 52.23 12.38
N LYS A 119 -21.72 52.61 13.40
CA LYS A 119 -23.07 52.07 13.64
C LYS A 119 -24.09 52.99 12.96
N ARG A 120 -25.19 52.39 12.46
CA ARG A 120 -26.47 52.99 11.98
C ARG A 120 -26.60 53.27 10.48
N GLN A 121 -27.28 52.34 9.80
CA GLN A 121 -28.23 52.45 8.68
C GLN A 121 -28.16 51.13 7.90
N GLY A 122 -29.22 50.37 7.66
CA GLY A 122 -30.59 50.41 8.20
C GLY A 122 -31.18 48.99 8.15
N GLU A 123 -32.32 48.76 8.79
CA GLU A 123 -33.03 47.48 8.71
C GLU A 123 -33.67 47.33 7.33
N GLN A 124 -33.28 46.31 6.55
CA GLN A 124 -34.16 45.76 5.52
C GLN A 124 -33.85 44.30 5.19
N GLU A 125 -34.90 43.49 5.32
CA GLU A 125 -35.16 42.24 4.61
C GLU A 125 -34.16 41.08 4.74
N ARG A 126 -34.47 40.21 5.71
CA ARG A 126 -34.09 38.80 5.67
C ARG A 126 -34.78 38.14 4.48
N HIS A 127 -34.03 37.78 3.43
CA HIS A 127 -34.42 36.76 2.48
C HIS A 127 -33.30 35.73 2.37
N GLY A 128 -33.63 34.45 2.58
CA GLY A 128 -32.66 33.37 2.62
C GLY A 128 -32.18 33.01 1.22
N GLY A 129 -30.99 33.47 0.85
CA GLY A 129 -30.19 32.84 -0.20
C GLY A 129 -29.37 31.71 0.42
N ALA A 130 -29.67 30.47 0.07
CA ALA A 130 -28.79 29.35 0.42
C ALA A 130 -27.42 29.58 -0.22
N HIS A 131 -26.33 29.46 0.54
CA HIS A 131 -24.98 29.42 -0.01
C HIS A 131 -24.90 28.23 -0.97
N THR A 132 -24.87 28.52 -2.27
CA THR A 132 -24.69 27.49 -3.29
C THR A 132 -23.30 26.90 -3.11
N ASN A 133 -23.26 25.58 -2.93
CA ASN A 133 -22.05 24.81 -2.74
C ASN A 133 -21.07 25.10 -3.88
N ASP A 134 -19.88 25.65 -3.58
CA ASP A 134 -18.76 25.81 -4.52
C ASP A 134 -18.20 24.42 -4.87
N THR A 135 -18.98 23.69 -5.64
CA THR A 135 -18.74 22.28 -5.95
C THR A 135 -17.77 22.26 -7.12
N ILE A 136 -16.48 22.16 -6.82
CA ILE A 136 -15.48 21.74 -7.80
C ILE A 136 -16.01 20.46 -8.47
N PRO A 137 -16.12 20.39 -9.80
CA PRO A 137 -16.62 19.20 -10.48
C PRO A 137 -15.83 17.95 -10.06
N SER A 138 -16.56 16.86 -9.80
CA SER A 138 -15.95 15.56 -9.49
C SER A 138 -14.99 15.14 -10.61
N VAL A 139 -13.75 14.81 -10.26
CA VAL A 139 -12.79 14.20 -11.20
C VAL A 139 -13.06 12.69 -11.41
N LEU A 140 -14.00 12.14 -10.62
CA LEU A 140 -14.53 10.80 -10.77
C LEU A 140 -15.86 10.84 -11.52
N HIS A 141 -16.02 9.90 -12.47
CA HIS A 141 -17.29 9.65 -13.15
C HIS A 141 -17.57 8.14 -13.25
N THR A 142 -18.84 7.75 -13.29
CA THR A 142 -19.22 6.36 -13.58
C THR A 142 -18.95 6.02 -15.05
N PRO A 143 -18.51 4.80 -15.38
CA PRO A 143 -18.45 4.32 -16.77
C PRO A 143 -19.79 4.51 -17.49
N GLY A 144 -19.81 5.31 -18.56
CA GLY A 144 -20.99 5.53 -19.40
C GLY A 144 -20.89 4.75 -20.72
N GLU A 145 -21.50 5.29 -21.78
CA GLU A 145 -21.17 4.95 -23.19
C GLU A 145 -19.79 5.52 -23.60
N THR A 146 -18.83 5.47 -22.68
CA THR A 146 -17.47 6.00 -22.82
C THR A 146 -16.56 5.00 -23.52
N VAL A 147 -15.56 5.57 -24.19
CA VAL A 147 -14.43 4.86 -24.80
C VAL A 147 -13.79 3.90 -23.80
N ARG A 148 -13.47 2.68 -24.26
CA ARG A 148 -12.78 1.65 -23.49
C ARG A 148 -11.35 1.46 -24.00
N PHE A 149 -10.45 0.94 -23.19
CA PHE A 149 -9.04 0.75 -23.57
C PHE A 149 -8.61 -0.71 -23.49
N THR A 150 -7.90 -1.18 -24.51
CA THR A 150 -7.07 -2.39 -24.38
C THR A 150 -5.79 -2.06 -23.62
N ARG A 151 -5.06 -3.08 -23.14
CA ARG A 151 -3.70 -2.92 -22.60
C ARG A 151 -2.79 -2.16 -23.56
N ALA A 152 -2.90 -2.43 -24.87
CA ALA A 152 -2.13 -1.73 -25.90
C ALA A 152 -2.59 -0.27 -26.05
N GLY A 153 -3.91 -0.04 -26.10
CA GLY A 153 -4.50 1.29 -26.25
C GLY A 153 -4.13 2.25 -25.12
N VAL A 154 -4.25 1.83 -23.85
CA VAL A 154 -3.88 2.71 -22.72
C VAL A 154 -2.37 3.00 -22.67
N ARG A 155 -1.52 2.03 -23.01
CA ARG A 155 -0.07 2.26 -23.13
C ARG A 155 0.27 3.25 -24.23
N ALA A 156 -0.42 3.18 -25.37
CA ALA A 156 -0.24 4.12 -26.47
C ALA A 156 -0.77 5.53 -26.15
N LEU A 157 -1.88 5.61 -25.40
CA LEU A 157 -2.42 6.85 -24.85
C LEU A 157 -1.40 7.54 -23.93
N ASP A 158 -0.84 6.82 -22.94
CA ASP A 158 0.14 7.35 -22.01
C ASP A 158 1.40 7.83 -22.75
N GLN A 159 1.90 7.02 -23.69
CA GLN A 159 3.06 7.38 -24.51
C GLN A 159 2.79 8.66 -25.32
N ALA A 160 1.63 8.78 -25.98
CA ALA A 160 1.29 9.97 -26.75
C ALA A 160 1.02 11.20 -25.87
N ALA A 161 0.51 11.03 -24.65
CA ALA A 161 0.40 12.12 -23.69
C ALA A 161 1.78 12.70 -23.30
N ILE A 162 2.78 11.82 -23.14
CA ILE A 162 4.16 12.20 -22.83
C ILE A 162 4.89 12.76 -24.05
N GLU A 163 4.82 12.09 -25.21
CA GLU A 163 5.62 12.42 -26.40
C GLU A 163 4.95 13.45 -27.33
N ASP A 164 3.68 13.26 -27.70
CA ASP A 164 2.97 14.18 -28.62
C ASP A 164 2.55 15.48 -27.92
N LEU A 165 2.15 15.40 -26.64
CA LEU A 165 1.62 16.54 -25.87
C LEU A 165 2.59 17.11 -24.82
N GLY A 166 3.70 16.41 -24.51
CA GLY A 166 4.69 16.89 -23.55
C GLY A 166 4.25 16.86 -22.09
N ILE A 167 3.21 16.09 -21.73
CA ILE A 167 2.72 15.97 -20.35
C ILE A 167 3.58 14.94 -19.60
N PRO A 168 4.40 15.33 -18.59
CA PRO A 168 5.29 14.38 -17.93
C PRO A 168 4.51 13.26 -17.20
N GLY A 169 5.05 12.04 -17.18
CA GLY A 169 4.40 10.88 -16.53
C GLY A 169 4.04 11.12 -15.05
N VAL A 170 4.93 11.76 -14.28
CA VAL A 170 4.64 12.19 -12.91
C VAL A 170 3.44 13.13 -12.77
N VAL A 171 3.07 13.91 -13.81
CA VAL A 171 1.88 14.78 -13.82
C VAL A 171 0.62 13.97 -14.09
N LEU A 172 0.67 12.98 -15.00
CA LEU A 172 -0.43 12.03 -15.21
C LEU A 172 -0.74 11.26 -13.92
N MET A 173 0.32 10.78 -13.25
CA MET A 173 0.27 10.10 -11.95
C MET A 173 -0.27 10.99 -10.82
N GLU A 174 0.06 12.28 -10.80
CA GLU A 174 -0.50 13.24 -9.84
C GLU A 174 -2.02 13.40 -10.05
N ASN A 175 -2.47 13.56 -11.30
CA ASN A 175 -3.88 13.70 -11.64
C ASN A 175 -4.68 12.43 -11.28
N ALA A 176 -4.17 11.25 -11.66
CA ALA A 176 -4.71 9.95 -11.23
C ALA A 176 -4.92 9.90 -9.70
N SER A 177 -3.93 10.40 -8.95
CA SER A 177 -3.93 10.40 -7.50
C SER A 177 -4.91 11.38 -6.87
N VAL A 178 -5.24 12.49 -7.55
CA VAL A 178 -6.32 13.40 -7.13
C VAL A 178 -7.69 12.69 -7.20
N ALA A 179 -7.91 11.88 -8.24
CA ALA A 179 -9.13 11.09 -8.41
C ALA A 179 -9.20 9.91 -7.40
N LEU A 180 -8.12 9.16 -7.26
CA LEU A 180 -7.99 8.09 -6.24
C LEU A 180 -8.26 8.62 -4.82
N ARG A 181 -7.71 9.79 -4.49
CA ARG A 181 -7.92 10.47 -3.20
C ARG A 181 -9.40 10.77 -2.96
N GLN A 182 -10.13 11.23 -3.97
CA GLN A 182 -11.56 11.49 -3.83
C GLN A 182 -12.32 10.19 -3.48
N ALA A 183 -12.09 9.11 -4.24
CA ALA A 183 -12.75 7.82 -4.01
C ALA A 183 -12.41 7.23 -2.63
N ALA A 184 -11.15 7.30 -2.22
CA ALA A 184 -10.69 6.84 -0.92
C ALA A 184 -11.33 7.61 0.23
N LEU A 185 -11.37 8.95 0.17
CA LEU A 185 -11.99 9.79 1.20
C LEU A 185 -13.51 9.59 1.29
N GLU A 186 -14.19 9.39 0.17
CA GLU A 186 -15.61 9.01 0.13
C GLU A 186 -15.84 7.68 0.85
N SER A 187 -15.08 6.63 0.50
CA SER A 187 -15.19 5.31 1.13
C SER A 187 -14.87 5.34 2.63
N ILE A 188 -13.82 6.07 3.04
CA ILE A 188 -13.45 6.25 4.45
C ILE A 188 -14.60 6.89 5.23
N ARG A 189 -15.19 7.98 4.70
CA ARG A 189 -16.29 8.70 5.36
C ARG A 189 -17.57 7.86 5.41
N ALA A 190 -17.98 7.28 4.28
CA ALA A 190 -19.23 6.52 4.16
C ALA A 190 -19.26 5.26 5.05
N ARG A 191 -18.09 4.64 5.29
CA ARG A 191 -17.96 3.41 6.09
C ARG A 191 -17.36 3.63 7.49
N GLY A 192 -16.97 4.87 7.83
CA GLY A 192 -16.37 5.19 9.13
C GLY A 192 -15.03 4.46 9.39
N LEU A 193 -14.24 4.25 8.34
CA LEU A 193 -12.93 3.60 8.40
C LEU A 193 -11.95 4.48 9.20
N ARG A 194 -10.99 3.88 9.92
CA ARG A 194 -10.00 4.60 10.75
C ARG A 194 -8.56 4.42 10.35
N GLN A 195 -8.26 3.43 9.50
CA GLN A 195 -6.90 3.15 9.04
C GLN A 195 -6.90 2.87 7.54
N CYS A 196 -5.81 3.24 6.87
CA CYS A 196 -5.56 2.92 5.47
C CYS A 196 -4.26 2.12 5.35
N VAL A 197 -4.32 0.94 4.73
CA VAL A 197 -3.13 0.17 4.38
C VAL A 197 -3.01 0.13 2.87
N LEU A 198 -1.90 0.62 2.34
CA LEU A 198 -1.64 0.73 0.92
C LEU A 198 -0.60 -0.32 0.51
N CYS A 199 -0.93 -1.17 -0.45
CA CYS A 199 -0.04 -2.20 -0.97
C CYS A 199 0.50 -1.79 -2.34
N CYS A 200 1.78 -1.39 -2.42
CA CYS A 200 2.40 -0.87 -3.64
C CYS A 200 3.33 -1.90 -4.31
N GLY A 201 3.19 -2.06 -5.62
CA GLY A 201 4.21 -2.71 -6.46
C GLY A 201 5.22 -1.71 -7.04
N PRO A 202 6.29 -2.18 -7.71
CA PRO A 202 7.41 -1.33 -8.13
C PRO A 202 7.16 -0.50 -9.40
N GLY A 203 6.04 -0.73 -10.10
CA GLY A 203 5.68 -0.02 -11.34
C GLY A 203 4.74 1.16 -11.11
N ASN A 204 4.30 1.79 -12.21
CA ASN A 204 3.49 3.02 -12.18
C ASN A 204 2.27 2.93 -11.25
N ASN A 205 1.53 1.82 -11.25
CA ASN A 205 0.36 1.63 -10.37
C ASN A 205 0.70 1.79 -8.88
N GLY A 206 1.89 1.36 -8.46
CA GLY A 206 2.37 1.59 -7.09
C GLY A 206 2.84 3.02 -6.85
N GLY A 207 3.30 3.72 -7.89
CA GLY A 207 3.54 5.16 -7.90
C GLY A 207 2.26 5.98 -7.71
N ASP A 208 1.18 5.63 -8.44
CA ASP A 208 -0.17 6.19 -8.23
C ASP A 208 -0.64 5.95 -6.78
N GLY A 209 -0.40 4.74 -6.26
CA GLY A 209 -0.59 4.41 -4.85
C GLY A 209 0.19 5.31 -3.88
N LEU A 210 1.50 5.51 -4.11
CA LEU A 210 2.37 6.33 -3.26
C LEU A 210 1.99 7.82 -3.30
N ALA A 211 1.58 8.32 -4.45
CA ALA A 211 1.03 9.66 -4.61
C ALA A 211 -0.31 9.82 -3.87
N LEU A 212 -1.22 8.85 -3.99
CA LEU A 212 -2.42 8.75 -3.14
C LEU A 212 -2.05 8.76 -1.64
N ALA A 213 -1.01 8.04 -1.23
CA ALA A 213 -0.55 8.01 0.17
C ALA A 213 -0.23 9.42 0.67
N ARG A 214 0.57 10.19 -0.08
CA ARG A 214 0.88 11.59 0.22
C ARG A 214 -0.39 12.43 0.33
N HIS A 215 -1.34 12.26 -0.60
CA HIS A 215 -2.60 13.00 -0.54
C HIS A 215 -3.44 12.68 0.70
N LEU A 216 -3.52 11.40 1.11
CA LEU A 216 -4.26 10.99 2.31
C LEU A 216 -3.54 11.44 3.60
N HIS A 217 -2.21 11.40 3.62
CA HIS A 217 -1.39 11.94 4.72
C HIS A 217 -1.67 13.44 4.93
N ASN A 218 -1.71 14.23 3.84
CA ASN A 218 -2.07 15.65 3.86
C ASN A 218 -3.53 15.93 4.28
N GLN A 219 -4.35 14.90 4.45
CA GLN A 219 -5.72 15.00 4.99
C GLN A 219 -5.81 14.46 6.43
N GLY A 220 -4.67 14.14 7.07
CA GLY A 220 -4.62 13.60 8.43
C GLY A 220 -5.10 12.15 8.55
N ILE A 221 -5.19 11.42 7.43
CA ILE A 221 -5.59 10.01 7.45
C ILE A 221 -4.42 9.16 7.97
N ALA A 222 -4.66 8.37 9.02
CA ALA A 222 -3.71 7.38 9.52
C ALA A 222 -3.50 6.29 8.45
N LEU A 223 -2.28 6.18 7.93
CA LEU A 223 -1.94 5.26 6.86
C LEU A 223 -0.57 4.61 7.02
N ARG A 224 -0.44 3.40 6.44
CA ARG A 224 0.81 2.64 6.33
C ARG A 224 0.96 2.11 4.90
N GLY A 225 2.11 2.33 4.28
CA GLY A 225 2.46 1.80 2.96
C GLY A 225 3.28 0.52 3.08
N LEU A 226 2.91 -0.50 2.32
CA LEU A 226 3.54 -1.82 2.26
C LEU A 226 4.09 -2.04 0.85
N LEU A 227 5.41 -2.08 0.70
CA LEU A 227 6.08 -2.32 -0.59
C LEU A 227 6.15 -3.84 -0.86
N ALA A 228 5.44 -4.33 -1.88
CA ALA A 228 5.45 -5.74 -2.28
C ALA A 228 6.67 -6.11 -3.17
N ALA A 229 7.69 -5.25 -3.17
CA ALA A 229 8.97 -5.42 -3.84
C ALA A 229 10.05 -4.64 -3.07
N ASP A 230 11.31 -5.01 -3.32
CA ASP A 230 12.49 -4.25 -2.89
C ASP A 230 12.41 -2.80 -3.40
N GLU A 231 12.73 -1.83 -2.54
CA GLU A 231 12.65 -0.39 -2.85
C GLU A 231 13.50 0.01 -4.07
N HIS A 232 14.63 -0.65 -4.31
CA HIS A 232 15.52 -0.38 -5.44
C HIS A 232 14.93 -0.84 -6.79
N LYS A 233 13.79 -1.56 -6.78
CA LYS A 233 13.05 -1.92 -8.00
C LYS A 233 12.09 -0.83 -8.46
N PHE A 234 11.75 0.14 -7.61
CA PHE A 234 10.97 1.30 -8.00
C PHE A 234 11.84 2.20 -8.89
N GLN A 235 11.30 2.61 -10.04
CA GLN A 235 12.01 3.41 -11.05
C GLN A 235 11.12 4.51 -11.61
N GLY A 236 11.71 5.51 -12.27
CA GLY A 236 10.99 6.61 -12.92
C GLY A 236 10.06 7.37 -11.98
N ASP A 237 8.80 7.54 -12.39
CA ASP A 237 7.78 8.27 -11.62
C ASP A 237 7.45 7.57 -10.28
N ALA A 238 7.44 6.23 -10.26
CA ALA A 238 7.19 5.46 -9.04
C ALA A 238 8.31 5.65 -7.99
N ALA A 239 9.58 5.69 -8.42
CA ALA A 239 10.70 6.06 -7.55
C ALA A 239 10.61 7.51 -7.04
N THR A 240 10.11 8.40 -7.89
CA THR A 240 9.91 9.82 -7.54
C THR A 240 8.89 9.96 -6.41
N GLN A 241 7.73 9.31 -6.52
CA GLN A 241 6.72 9.33 -5.45
C GLN A 241 7.18 8.59 -4.19
N LEU A 242 7.96 7.50 -4.31
CA LEU A 242 8.54 6.81 -3.15
C LEU A 242 9.49 7.71 -2.36
N ASN A 243 10.43 8.39 -3.03
CA ASN A 243 11.32 9.36 -2.39
C ASN A 243 10.56 10.56 -1.78
N ILE A 244 9.46 11.02 -2.41
CA ILE A 244 8.60 12.05 -1.81
C ILE A 244 7.94 11.53 -0.52
N ALA A 245 7.37 10.32 -0.52
CA ALA A 245 6.75 9.72 0.65
C ALA A 245 7.73 9.60 1.83
N HIS A 246 8.96 9.13 1.59
CA HIS A 246 10.01 9.09 2.61
C HIS A 246 10.40 10.48 3.13
N ARG A 247 10.57 11.47 2.25
CA ARG A 247 10.91 12.85 2.68
C ARG A 247 9.80 13.55 3.46
N MET A 248 8.55 13.12 3.28
CA MET A 248 7.41 13.56 4.07
C MET A 248 7.23 12.77 5.37
N GLY A 249 8.05 11.75 5.64
CA GLY A 249 7.98 10.94 6.85
C GLY A 249 6.78 9.99 6.90
N LEU A 250 6.24 9.57 5.74
CA LEU A 250 5.20 8.53 5.69
C LEU A 250 5.77 7.21 6.20
N SER A 251 4.95 6.45 6.93
CA SER A 251 5.27 5.08 7.34
C SER A 251 5.18 4.14 6.13
N ILE A 252 6.31 3.98 5.44
CA ILE A 252 6.49 3.06 4.32
C ILE A 252 7.45 1.95 4.76
N GLU A 253 7.02 0.70 4.64
CA GLU A 253 7.79 -0.50 5.03
C GLU A 253 7.68 -1.59 3.95
N SER A 254 8.62 -2.54 3.95
CA SER A 254 8.52 -3.73 3.09
C SER A 254 7.36 -4.63 3.54
N TRP A 255 6.53 -5.09 2.59
CA TRP A 255 5.50 -6.06 2.90
C TRP A 255 6.11 -7.39 3.38
N SER A 256 5.50 -7.99 4.39
CA SER A 256 5.82 -9.35 4.84
C SER A 256 4.53 -10.14 5.13
N PRO A 257 4.57 -11.49 5.13
CA PRO A 257 3.40 -12.31 5.43
C PRO A 257 2.77 -12.07 6.81
N GLY A 258 3.55 -11.53 7.76
CA GLY A 258 3.10 -11.17 9.11
C GLY A 258 2.46 -9.78 9.22
N ALA A 259 2.30 -9.03 8.12
CA ALA A 259 1.63 -7.73 8.14
C ALA A 259 0.21 -7.86 8.71
N ALA A 260 -0.09 -7.10 9.76
CA ALA A 260 -1.37 -7.16 10.47
C ALA A 260 -2.16 -5.86 10.32
N ILE A 261 -3.49 -5.98 10.45
CA ILE A 261 -4.44 -4.88 10.57
C ILE A 261 -5.23 -5.14 11.85
N ASP A 262 -5.21 -4.21 12.82
CA ASP A 262 -5.81 -4.43 14.15
C ASP A 262 -7.34 -4.62 14.12
N ASP A 263 -7.99 -3.97 13.16
CA ASP A 263 -9.44 -3.98 12.94
C ASP A 263 -9.68 -3.91 11.42
N PRO A 264 -9.67 -5.06 10.72
CA PRO A 264 -9.88 -5.14 9.28
C PRO A 264 -11.24 -4.55 8.88
N ALA A 265 -12.30 -4.81 9.65
CA ALA A 265 -13.65 -4.30 9.42
C ALA A 265 -13.74 -2.75 9.37
N ARG A 266 -12.71 -2.05 9.84
CA ARG A 266 -12.63 -0.58 9.86
C ARG A 266 -11.37 -0.06 9.16
N ALA A 267 -10.81 -0.86 8.26
CA ALA A 267 -9.69 -0.54 7.39
C ALA A 267 -10.10 -0.32 5.93
N LEU A 268 -9.44 0.65 5.29
CA LEU A 268 -9.30 0.72 3.84
C LEU A 268 -8.03 -0.04 3.45
N VAL A 269 -8.12 -1.02 2.56
CA VAL A 269 -6.95 -1.66 1.95
C VAL A 269 -6.89 -1.24 0.48
N VAL A 270 -5.79 -0.61 0.08
CA VAL A 270 -5.59 -0.14 -1.29
C VAL A 270 -4.68 -1.09 -2.05
N ASP A 271 -5.22 -1.70 -3.10
CA ASP A 271 -4.48 -2.53 -4.06
C ASP A 271 -3.86 -1.63 -5.13
N ALA A 272 -2.60 -1.26 -4.93
CA ALA A 272 -1.75 -0.53 -5.86
C ALA A 272 -0.59 -1.43 -6.36
N LEU A 273 -0.83 -2.75 -6.44
CA LEU A 273 0.24 -3.71 -6.72
C LEU A 273 0.62 -3.72 -8.21
N LEU A 274 -0.33 -4.01 -9.11
CA LEU A 274 -0.08 -4.07 -10.56
C LEU A 274 -1.31 -3.60 -11.35
N GLY A 275 -1.10 -2.63 -12.26
CA GLY A 275 -2.12 -2.17 -13.20
C GLY A 275 -2.18 -3.00 -14.48
N THR A 276 -2.62 -2.40 -15.59
CA THR A 276 -2.75 -3.04 -16.92
C THR A 276 -1.54 -3.81 -17.45
N GLY A 277 -0.34 -3.54 -16.91
CA GLY A 277 0.92 -4.09 -17.42
C GLY A 277 1.13 -5.59 -17.26
N LEU A 278 0.33 -6.28 -16.43
CA LEU A 278 0.45 -7.70 -16.14
C LEU A 278 -0.17 -8.57 -17.24
N ASP A 279 0.54 -9.58 -17.73
CA ASP A 279 0.15 -10.50 -18.82
C ASP A 279 0.23 -12.00 -18.45
N ARG A 280 0.50 -12.30 -17.16
CA ARG A 280 0.80 -13.65 -16.65
C ARG A 280 0.32 -13.83 -15.20
N ALA A 281 0.27 -15.07 -14.75
CA ALA A 281 -0.09 -15.41 -13.37
C ALA A 281 0.80 -14.72 -12.33
N LEU A 282 0.21 -14.34 -11.19
CA LEU A 282 0.94 -13.75 -10.07
C LEU A 282 1.87 -14.78 -9.41
N GLY A 283 3.02 -14.31 -8.92
CA GLY A 283 3.97 -15.11 -8.16
C GLY A 283 4.80 -14.27 -7.18
N GLY A 284 5.57 -14.95 -6.33
CA GLY A 284 6.43 -14.33 -5.32
C GLY A 284 5.69 -13.39 -4.37
N THR A 285 6.39 -12.35 -3.90
CA THR A 285 5.89 -11.37 -2.93
C THR A 285 4.60 -10.67 -3.38
N ILE A 286 4.45 -10.33 -4.66
CA ILE A 286 3.24 -9.68 -5.17
C ILE A 286 2.03 -10.62 -5.09
N GLY A 287 2.19 -11.89 -5.50
CA GLY A 287 1.11 -12.89 -5.39
C GLY A 287 0.69 -13.17 -3.94
N ALA A 288 1.67 -13.21 -3.03
CA ALA A 288 1.41 -13.37 -1.61
C ALA A 288 0.72 -12.13 -0.99
N CYS A 289 1.13 -10.92 -1.39
CA CYS A 289 0.48 -9.68 -0.98
C CYS A 289 -0.96 -9.58 -1.51
N ALA A 290 -1.22 -9.95 -2.77
CA ALA A 290 -2.57 -10.01 -3.32
C ALA A 290 -3.46 -11.04 -2.60
N ALA A 291 -2.91 -12.19 -2.20
CA ALA A 291 -3.62 -13.17 -1.37
C ALA A 291 -3.95 -12.61 0.01
N TRP A 292 -3.02 -11.85 0.61
CA TRP A 292 -3.21 -11.17 1.88
C TRP A 292 -4.28 -10.08 1.80
N ILE A 293 -4.36 -9.29 0.72
CA ILE A 293 -5.45 -8.31 0.49
C ILE A 293 -6.81 -9.01 0.50
N ASN A 294 -6.95 -10.12 -0.22
CA ASN A 294 -8.18 -10.93 -0.22
C ASN A 294 -8.52 -11.52 1.17
N LEU A 295 -7.51 -11.88 1.97
CA LEU A 295 -7.70 -12.31 3.36
C LEU A 295 -8.25 -11.16 4.21
N GLN A 296 -7.70 -9.95 4.13
CA GLN A 296 -8.22 -8.78 4.84
C GLN A 296 -9.67 -8.46 4.40
N ALA A 297 -9.98 -8.57 3.11
CA ALA A 297 -11.34 -8.41 2.59
C ALA A 297 -12.32 -9.42 3.22
N SER A 298 -11.91 -10.68 3.34
CA SER A 298 -12.72 -11.72 4.01
C SER A 298 -12.94 -11.47 5.51
N GLN A 299 -12.10 -10.64 6.13
CA GLN A 299 -12.21 -10.18 7.52
C GLN A 299 -12.95 -8.83 7.65
N GLY A 300 -13.48 -8.29 6.55
CA GLY A 300 -14.32 -7.09 6.50
C GLY A 300 -13.64 -5.81 6.03
N ALA A 301 -12.37 -5.85 5.63
CA ALA A 301 -11.69 -4.68 5.07
C ALA A 301 -12.30 -4.25 3.73
N PHE A 302 -12.44 -2.94 3.54
CA PHE A 302 -12.90 -2.38 2.27
C PHE A 302 -11.72 -2.30 1.29
N VAL A 303 -11.82 -2.98 0.14
CA VAL A 303 -10.74 -3.02 -0.85
C VAL A 303 -11.00 -2.01 -1.97
N LEU A 304 -10.03 -1.11 -2.16
CA LEU A 304 -9.97 -0.15 -3.27
C LEU A 304 -8.82 -0.53 -4.22
N SER A 305 -9.12 -0.99 -5.44
CA SER A 305 -8.07 -1.22 -6.45
C SER A 305 -7.76 0.04 -7.24
N VAL A 306 -6.46 0.30 -7.42
CA VAL A 306 -5.91 1.34 -8.28
C VAL A 306 -5.80 0.79 -9.70
N ASP A 307 -6.37 1.53 -10.64
CA ASP A 307 -6.49 1.22 -12.05
C ASP A 307 -7.31 -0.05 -12.39
N ILE A 308 -6.86 -1.23 -11.98
CA ILE A 308 -7.50 -2.52 -12.22
C ILE A 308 -7.14 -3.49 -11.07
N PRO A 309 -8.03 -4.39 -10.62
CA PRO A 309 -7.68 -5.35 -9.58
C PRO A 309 -6.49 -6.22 -9.96
N THR A 310 -5.48 -6.27 -9.09
CA THR A 310 -4.24 -6.98 -9.36
C THR A 310 -4.49 -8.47 -9.63
N GLY A 311 -4.05 -8.95 -10.79
CA GLY A 311 -4.27 -10.32 -11.27
C GLY A 311 -5.41 -10.48 -12.28
N LEU A 312 -6.20 -9.42 -12.53
CA LEU A 312 -7.21 -9.39 -13.58
C LEU A 312 -6.59 -9.01 -14.93
N ASP A 313 -6.93 -9.73 -16.00
CA ASP A 313 -6.50 -9.39 -17.35
C ASP A 313 -7.27 -8.18 -17.90
N ALA A 314 -6.53 -7.17 -18.36
CA ALA A 314 -7.07 -5.91 -18.88
C ALA A 314 -7.88 -6.07 -20.18
N ASP A 315 -7.63 -7.11 -20.98
CA ASP A 315 -8.26 -7.28 -22.30
C ASP A 315 -9.45 -8.25 -22.25
N THR A 316 -9.42 -9.26 -21.38
CA THR A 316 -10.38 -10.37 -21.33
C THR A 316 -11.24 -10.45 -20.08
N GLY A 317 -10.93 -9.67 -19.03
CA GLY A 317 -11.74 -9.61 -17.80
C GLY A 317 -11.66 -10.87 -16.92
N LYS A 318 -10.67 -11.71 -17.17
CA LYS A 318 -10.46 -13.00 -16.48
C LYS A 318 -9.21 -12.93 -15.62
N PRO A 319 -9.17 -13.60 -14.45
CA PRO A 319 -7.94 -13.79 -13.71
C PRO A 319 -6.86 -14.45 -14.57
N LEU A 320 -5.62 -13.94 -14.52
CA LEU A 320 -4.46 -14.44 -15.28
C LEU A 320 -3.88 -15.77 -14.75
N GLY A 321 -4.68 -16.53 -14.00
CA GLY A 321 -4.24 -17.69 -13.23
C GLY A 321 -3.65 -17.31 -11.87
N GLY A 322 -3.85 -18.19 -10.88
CA GLY A 322 -3.46 -17.92 -9.50
C GLY A 322 -4.42 -16.99 -8.78
N VAL A 323 -3.89 -16.00 -8.06
CA VAL A 323 -4.66 -15.04 -7.25
C VAL A 323 -5.07 -13.85 -8.10
N CYS A 324 -6.30 -13.37 -7.91
CA CYS A 324 -6.77 -12.06 -8.37
C CYS A 324 -7.42 -11.35 -7.19
N VAL A 325 -7.13 -10.05 -7.01
CA VAL A 325 -7.76 -9.22 -5.98
C VAL A 325 -9.26 -9.08 -6.27
N ARG A 326 -10.07 -9.12 -5.21
CA ARG A 326 -11.49 -8.76 -5.25
C ARG A 326 -11.66 -7.41 -4.57
N ALA A 327 -11.97 -6.39 -5.37
CA ALA A 327 -12.22 -5.05 -4.88
C ALA A 327 -13.70 -4.82 -4.55
N ASP A 328 -14.00 -4.04 -3.52
CA ASP A 328 -15.32 -3.42 -3.34
C ASP A 328 -15.52 -2.28 -4.35
N ARG A 329 -14.44 -1.56 -4.68
CA ARG A 329 -14.41 -0.41 -5.60
C ARG A 329 -13.09 -0.38 -6.37
N THR A 330 -13.13 -0.05 -7.66
CA THR A 330 -11.94 0.18 -8.50
C THR A 330 -12.01 1.58 -9.10
N VAL A 331 -10.90 2.33 -9.03
CA VAL A 331 -10.75 3.59 -9.79
C VAL A 331 -9.88 3.31 -11.01
N THR A 332 -10.52 3.17 -12.18
CA THR A 332 -9.83 2.98 -13.46
C THR A 332 -9.29 4.30 -13.98
N LEU A 333 -8.03 4.34 -14.41
CA LEU A 333 -7.39 5.56 -14.87
C LEU A 333 -7.61 5.76 -16.37
N ALA A 334 -7.84 7.00 -16.80
CA ALA A 334 -8.20 7.43 -18.17
C ALA A 334 -9.54 6.91 -18.72
N GLY A 335 -9.87 5.64 -18.50
CA GLY A 335 -11.12 5.01 -18.91
C GLY A 335 -11.19 3.54 -18.49
N PRO A 336 -12.35 2.87 -18.64
CA PRO A 336 -12.47 1.44 -18.37
C PRO A 336 -11.61 0.62 -19.32
N LYS A 337 -10.91 -0.40 -18.80
CA LYS A 337 -10.29 -1.39 -19.69
C LYS A 337 -11.35 -2.33 -20.26
N VAL A 338 -11.14 -2.84 -21.48
CA VAL A 338 -12.09 -3.74 -22.18
C VAL A 338 -12.51 -4.90 -21.29
N GLY A 339 -11.54 -5.58 -20.67
CA GLY A 339 -11.79 -6.69 -19.75
C GLY A 339 -12.63 -6.32 -18.53
N MET A 340 -12.57 -5.08 -18.03
CA MET A 340 -13.41 -4.64 -16.91
C MET A 340 -14.90 -4.52 -17.28
N THR A 341 -15.21 -4.54 -18.58
CA THR A 341 -16.58 -4.48 -19.10
C THR A 341 -17.13 -5.84 -19.55
N GLU A 342 -16.32 -6.90 -19.47
CA GLU A 342 -16.72 -8.25 -19.85
C GLU A 342 -17.62 -8.93 -18.81
N PRO A 343 -18.50 -9.87 -19.23
CA PRO A 343 -19.37 -10.60 -18.32
C PRO A 343 -18.59 -11.31 -17.20
N GLY A 344 -18.91 -10.96 -15.94
CA GLY A 344 -18.27 -11.51 -14.75
C GLY A 344 -17.11 -10.67 -14.18
N ALA A 345 -16.58 -9.69 -14.91
CA ALA A 345 -15.51 -8.82 -14.43
C ALA A 345 -15.92 -8.01 -13.17
N ALA A 346 -17.20 -7.64 -13.06
CA ALA A 346 -17.77 -6.96 -11.89
C ALA A 346 -17.57 -7.73 -10.57
N ALA A 347 -17.42 -9.06 -10.58
CA ALA A 347 -17.14 -9.87 -9.40
C ALA A 347 -15.70 -9.73 -8.86
N TRP A 348 -14.84 -8.99 -9.58
CA TRP A 348 -13.47 -8.65 -9.22
C TRP A 348 -13.30 -7.13 -9.03
N CYS A 349 -13.94 -6.32 -9.88
CA CYS A 349 -13.79 -4.86 -9.88
C CYS A 349 -14.67 -4.13 -8.84
N GLY A 350 -15.78 -4.73 -8.41
CA GLY A 350 -16.76 -4.05 -7.57
C GLY A 350 -17.40 -2.85 -8.28
N GLU A 351 -17.60 -1.76 -7.55
CA GLU A 351 -18.00 -0.46 -8.12
C GLU A 351 -16.84 0.15 -8.93
N VAL A 352 -17.02 0.36 -10.24
CA VAL A 352 -16.00 1.00 -11.09
C VAL A 352 -16.28 2.50 -11.20
N LEU A 353 -15.28 3.31 -10.90
CA LEU A 353 -15.24 4.75 -11.14
C LEU A 353 -14.07 5.05 -12.08
N VAL A 354 -14.23 6.02 -12.98
CA VAL A 354 -13.17 6.47 -13.89
C VAL A 354 -12.54 7.75 -13.32
N GLY A 355 -11.22 7.73 -13.14
CA GLY A 355 -10.43 8.90 -12.75
C GLY A 355 -9.78 9.59 -13.96
N ASP A 356 -9.97 10.90 -14.05
CA ASP A 356 -9.27 11.73 -15.04
C ASP A 356 -7.77 11.83 -14.71
N ILE A 357 -6.91 11.66 -15.73
CA ILE A 357 -5.45 11.79 -15.63
C ILE A 357 -4.92 13.08 -16.27
N GLY A 358 -5.80 13.98 -16.72
CA GLY A 358 -5.46 15.26 -17.34
C GLY A 358 -5.16 15.18 -18.84
N VAL A 359 -5.63 14.15 -19.53
CA VAL A 359 -5.49 13.99 -20.99
C VAL A 359 -6.71 14.53 -21.74
N PRO A 360 -6.53 15.20 -22.91
CA PRO A 360 -7.65 15.79 -23.61
C PRO A 360 -8.57 14.72 -24.23
N PRO A 361 -9.91 14.92 -24.27
CA PRO A 361 -10.85 13.93 -24.81
C PRO A 361 -10.62 13.48 -26.26
N GLY A 362 -9.89 14.28 -27.05
CA GLY A 362 -9.46 13.87 -28.40
C GLY A 362 -8.43 12.75 -28.39
N LEU A 363 -7.50 12.76 -27.43
CA LEU A 363 -6.48 11.73 -27.29
C LEU A 363 -7.08 10.43 -26.73
N LEU A 364 -8.00 10.55 -25.76
CA LEU A 364 -8.79 9.42 -25.24
C LEU A 364 -9.51 8.68 -26.37
N ARG A 365 -10.16 9.40 -27.30
CA ARG A 365 -10.82 8.78 -28.47
C ARG A 365 -9.81 8.09 -29.39
N ARG A 366 -8.71 8.76 -29.77
CA ARG A 366 -7.69 8.22 -30.71
C ARG A 366 -7.15 6.84 -30.31
N PHE A 367 -7.01 6.55 -29.02
CA PHE A 367 -6.35 5.32 -28.53
C PHE A 367 -7.28 4.28 -27.90
N GLY A 368 -8.58 4.53 -27.91
CA GLY A 368 -9.54 3.60 -27.36
C GLY A 368 -10.41 2.90 -28.40
N VAL A 369 -11.42 2.22 -27.88
CA VAL A 369 -12.36 1.38 -28.63
C VAL A 369 -13.79 1.81 -28.26
N ASP A 370 -14.61 2.00 -29.29
CA ASP A 370 -16.04 2.26 -29.20
C ASP A 370 -16.75 1.07 -28.51
N PRO A 371 -17.84 1.24 -27.75
CA PRO A 371 -18.62 0.11 -27.22
C PRO A 371 -19.11 -0.89 -28.27
N GLY A 372 -19.15 -0.50 -29.55
CA GLY A 372 -19.41 -1.37 -30.70
C GLY A 372 -18.20 -2.15 -31.24
N GLY A 373 -17.05 -2.14 -30.56
CA GLY A 373 -15.86 -2.94 -30.91
C GLY A 373 -15.04 -2.42 -32.09
N ARG A 374 -15.17 -1.13 -32.45
CA ARG A 374 -14.38 -0.47 -33.49
C ARG A 374 -13.33 0.45 -32.86
N GLU A 375 -12.11 0.42 -33.38
CA GLU A 375 -11.05 1.38 -33.03
C GLU A 375 -11.50 2.80 -33.40
N THR A 376 -11.30 3.77 -32.50
CA THR A 376 -11.85 5.14 -32.64
C THR A 376 -10.89 6.16 -33.25
N GLY A 377 -10.41 5.88 -34.47
CA GLY A 377 -9.87 6.87 -35.41
C GLY A 377 -8.38 6.77 -35.72
#